data_AF-A0A7Y5MM98-F1
#
_entry.id   AF-A0A7Y5MM98-F1
#
_cell.length_a   1.000
_cell.length_b   1.000
_cell.length_c   1.000
_cell.angle_alpha   90.00
_cell.angle_beta   90.00
_cell.angle_gamma   90.00
#
_symmetry.space_group_name_H-M   'P 1'
#
loop_
_entity.id
_entity.type
_entity.pdbx_description
1 polymer ?
#
loop_
_entity_poly.entity_id
_entity_poly.type
_entity_poly.pdbx_seq_one_letter_code
_entity_poly.pdbx_strand_id
1 'polypeptide(L)'
;MPPQDDRDWRCRALGIPGGYRGLYTLITESVNAPQRLVAKRLTAATLADLGYTQEGMQRLGYGREALELLGYLPKKPSPAGGRPEPEALPRTQLRPATPPRPRAGGKPLAELIETLDAQQLHALGYVIHHVKQEGIDARVAARAGFTLHELVTVYSAYELKNAGFTIGELRRHFDGSELRAAGFAARDMRREGFSIRQMQSFGYNDNQIRTAGYTQPELIEAGMMRQTVDKRGLQNW
;
A
#
# COMPACT_ATOMS: atom_id res chain seq x y z
N MET A 1 -5.31 27.30 -15.22
CA MET A 1 -5.26 28.11 -13.97
C MET A 1 -6.40 29.11 -14.03
N PRO A 2 -7.29 29.18 -13.03
CA PRO A 2 -8.31 30.23 -13.01
C PRO A 2 -7.64 31.61 -12.82
N PRO A 3 -8.20 32.68 -13.40
CA PRO A 3 -7.63 34.03 -13.36
C PRO A 3 -7.52 34.56 -11.92
N GLN A 4 -6.46 35.32 -11.64
CA GLN A 4 -6.11 35.84 -10.31
C GLN A 4 -7.26 36.66 -9.68
N ASP A 5 -8.03 37.39 -10.50
CA ASP A 5 -9.19 38.19 -10.10
C ASP A 5 -10.33 37.37 -9.47
N ASP A 6 -10.52 36.13 -9.91
CA ASP A 6 -11.60 35.25 -9.41
C ASP A 6 -11.32 34.80 -7.97
N ARG A 7 -10.03 34.58 -7.65
CA ARG A 7 -9.59 34.19 -6.31
C ARG A 7 -9.65 35.34 -5.33
N ASP A 8 -9.28 36.54 -5.75
CA ASP A 8 -9.32 37.72 -4.89
C ASP A 8 -10.76 38.13 -4.56
N TRP A 9 -11.66 38.07 -5.54
CA TRP A 9 -13.10 38.25 -5.34
C TRP A 9 -13.66 37.23 -4.35
N ARG A 10 -13.33 35.93 -4.52
CA ARG A 10 -13.73 34.86 -3.57
C ARG A 10 -13.17 35.09 -2.16
N CYS A 11 -11.92 35.51 -2.02
CA CYS A 11 -11.32 35.81 -0.72
C CYS A 11 -12.01 36.99 -0.02
N ARG A 12 -12.41 38.02 -0.77
CA ARG A 12 -13.19 39.16 -0.24
C ARG A 12 -14.60 38.75 0.16
N ALA A 13 -15.26 37.89 -0.63
CA ALA A 13 -16.57 37.32 -0.30
C ALA A 13 -16.53 36.48 1.00
N LEU A 14 -15.37 35.88 1.32
CA LEU A 14 -15.11 35.14 2.55
C LEU A 14 -14.67 36.04 3.72
N GLY A 15 -14.65 37.36 3.55
CA GLY A 15 -14.29 38.32 4.61
C GLY A 15 -12.81 38.28 5.00
N ILE A 16 -11.92 37.87 4.09
CA ILE A 16 -10.47 37.85 4.33
C ILE A 16 -9.89 39.24 3.98
N PRO A 17 -9.35 39.98 4.97
CA PRO A 17 -8.75 41.27 4.69
C PRO A 17 -7.49 41.09 3.84
N GLY A 18 -7.40 41.80 2.72
CA GLY A 18 -6.25 41.72 1.81
C GLY A 18 -6.33 40.64 0.73
N GLY A 19 -7.51 40.06 0.47
CA GLY A 19 -7.75 39.18 -0.67
C GLY A 19 -6.95 37.87 -0.61
N TYR A 20 -6.47 37.40 -1.76
CA TYR A 20 -5.69 36.16 -1.87
C TYR A 20 -4.34 36.25 -1.12
N ARG A 21 -3.73 37.44 -1.10
CA ARG A 21 -2.49 37.68 -0.35
C ARG A 21 -2.71 37.63 1.17
N GLY A 22 -3.87 38.13 1.63
CA GLY A 22 -4.30 38.01 3.02
C GLY A 22 -4.59 36.56 3.43
N LEU A 23 -5.06 35.73 2.50
CA LEU A 23 -5.20 34.30 2.74
C LEU A 23 -3.83 33.62 2.90
N TYR A 24 -2.85 33.95 2.05
CA TYR A 24 -1.50 33.41 2.15
C TYR A 24 -0.84 33.75 3.49
N THR A 25 -0.90 35.01 3.94
CA THR A 25 -0.34 35.41 5.25
C THR A 25 -1.05 34.72 6.41
N LEU A 26 -2.37 34.53 6.32
CA LEU A 26 -3.13 33.80 7.33
C LEU A 26 -2.72 32.32 7.40
N ILE A 27 -2.28 31.74 6.27
CA ILE A 27 -1.79 30.37 6.16
C ILE A 27 -0.34 30.23 6.66
N THR A 28 0.54 31.20 6.39
CA THR A 28 1.99 31.05 6.64
C THR A 28 2.51 31.72 7.91
N GLU A 29 1.87 32.77 8.41
CA GLU A 29 2.39 33.59 9.53
C GLU A 29 1.69 33.33 10.86
N SER A 30 0.64 32.50 10.91
CA SER A 30 -0.13 32.25 12.14
C SER A 30 0.28 30.95 12.84
N VAL A 31 0.74 31.06 14.10
CA VAL A 31 1.05 29.93 15.00
C VAL A 31 -0.13 28.96 15.17
N ASN A 32 -1.36 29.45 14.99
CA ASN A 32 -2.61 28.66 15.03
C ASN A 32 -3.41 28.74 13.72
N ALA A 33 -2.71 28.78 12.58
CA ALA A 33 -3.33 28.93 11.26
C ALA A 33 -4.53 27.98 10.98
N PRO A 34 -4.47 26.65 11.24
CA PRO A 34 -5.61 25.77 10.94
C PRO A 34 -6.87 26.09 11.73
N GLN A 35 -6.75 26.44 13.01
CA GLN A 35 -7.91 26.76 13.86
C GLN A 35 -8.59 28.07 13.43
N ARG A 36 -7.80 29.06 12.99
CA ARG A 36 -8.32 30.35 12.49
C ARG A 36 -9.02 30.22 11.14
N LEU A 37 -8.50 29.37 10.26
CA LEU A 37 -9.14 29.04 8.99
C LEU A 37 -10.53 28.41 9.24
N VAL A 38 -10.61 27.44 10.15
CA VAL A 38 -11.89 26.83 10.57
C VAL A 38 -12.82 27.86 11.22
N ALA A 39 -12.30 28.73 12.10
CA ALA A 39 -13.10 29.79 12.73
C ALA A 39 -13.66 30.80 11.71
N LYS A 40 -12.95 31.01 10.59
CA LYS A 40 -13.41 31.83 9.44
C LYS A 40 -14.27 31.05 8.45
N ARG A 41 -14.68 29.82 8.78
CA ARG A 41 -15.45 28.90 7.92
C ARG A 41 -14.74 28.55 6.60
N LEU A 42 -13.41 28.62 6.58
CA LEU A 42 -12.60 28.14 5.46
C LEU A 42 -12.38 26.65 5.63
N THR A 43 -12.98 25.86 4.75
CA THR A 43 -12.89 24.40 4.74
C THR A 43 -12.01 23.94 3.59
N ALA A 44 -11.62 22.67 3.60
CA ALA A 44 -10.83 22.07 2.54
C ALA A 44 -11.46 22.25 1.15
N ALA A 45 -12.79 22.26 1.05
CA ALA A 45 -13.49 22.50 -0.20
C ALA A 45 -13.25 23.92 -0.72
N THR A 46 -13.44 24.95 0.13
CA THR A 46 -13.25 26.35 -0.29
C THR A 46 -11.78 26.68 -0.55
N LEU A 47 -10.87 26.08 0.21
CA LEU A 47 -9.43 26.23 -0.02
C LEU A 47 -8.97 25.48 -1.27
N ALA A 48 -9.53 24.30 -1.58
CA ALA A 48 -9.27 23.58 -2.82
C ALA A 48 -9.74 24.37 -4.05
N ASP A 49 -10.91 25.01 -3.96
CA ASP A 49 -11.43 25.92 -4.99
C ASP A 49 -10.52 27.14 -5.23
N LEU A 50 -9.80 27.59 -4.20
CA LEU A 50 -8.81 28.68 -4.28
C LEU A 50 -7.44 28.20 -4.76
N GLY A 51 -7.28 26.89 -5.03
CA GLY A 51 -6.06 26.27 -5.54
C GLY A 51 -5.14 25.72 -4.46
N TYR A 52 -5.56 25.69 -3.20
CA TYR A 52 -4.83 25.02 -2.12
C TYR A 52 -5.26 23.56 -2.02
N THR A 53 -4.46 22.68 -2.60
CA THR A 53 -4.65 21.23 -2.48
C THR A 53 -4.08 20.71 -1.16
N GLN A 54 -4.49 19.51 -0.75
CA GLN A 54 -3.93 18.83 0.42
C GLN A 54 -2.39 18.77 0.35
N GLU A 55 -1.83 18.36 -0.79
CA GLU A 55 -0.39 18.26 -1.00
C GLU A 55 0.31 19.63 -0.93
N GLY A 56 -0.35 20.68 -1.44
CA GLY A 56 0.14 22.05 -1.33
C GLY A 56 0.21 22.52 0.12
N MET A 57 -0.84 22.26 0.91
CA MET A 57 -0.85 22.58 2.34
C MET A 57 0.19 21.77 3.13
N GLN A 58 0.41 20.49 2.78
CA GLN A 58 1.48 19.68 3.38
C GLN A 58 2.87 20.26 3.11
N ARG A 59 3.13 20.73 1.89
CA ARG A 59 4.40 21.39 1.53
C ARG A 59 4.61 22.71 2.26
N LEU A 60 3.53 23.40 2.64
CA LEU A 60 3.57 24.60 3.48
C LEU A 60 3.80 24.28 4.98
N GLY A 61 3.98 23.00 5.33
CA GLY A 61 4.29 22.55 6.69
C GLY A 61 3.06 22.20 7.53
N TYR A 62 1.86 22.12 6.93
CA TYR A 62 0.66 21.70 7.67
C TYR A 62 0.75 20.21 8.00
N GLY A 63 0.86 19.92 9.29
CA GLY A 63 0.80 18.56 9.82
C GLY A 63 -0.56 17.90 9.60
N ARG A 64 -0.60 16.58 9.77
CA ARG A 64 -1.80 15.75 9.56
C ARG A 64 -3.02 16.26 10.34
N GLU A 65 -2.84 16.62 11.60
CA GLU A 65 -3.92 17.11 12.48
C GLU A 65 -4.52 18.42 11.98
N ALA A 66 -3.68 19.31 11.43
CA ALA A 66 -4.12 20.57 10.85
C ALA A 66 -4.96 20.36 9.59
N LEU A 67 -4.58 19.38 8.75
CA LEU A 67 -5.32 19.01 7.54
C LEU A 67 -6.63 18.28 7.87
N GLU A 68 -6.65 17.50 8.95
CA GLU A 68 -7.87 16.88 9.49
C GLU A 68 -8.84 17.94 10.02
N LEU A 69 -8.35 18.95 10.74
CA LEU A 69 -9.17 20.09 11.21
C LEU A 69 -9.77 20.90 10.05
N LEU A 70 -9.00 21.11 8.98
CA LEU A 70 -9.47 21.80 7.78
C LEU A 70 -10.43 20.95 6.92
N GLY A 71 -10.51 19.64 7.18
CA GLY A 71 -11.37 18.71 6.45
C GLY A 71 -10.77 18.18 5.15
N TYR A 72 -9.45 18.26 4.96
CA TYR A 72 -8.75 17.66 3.81
C TYR A 72 -8.60 16.15 3.96
N LEU A 73 -8.60 15.65 5.19
CA LEU A 73 -8.49 14.23 5.51
C LEU A 73 -9.77 13.75 6.20
N PRO A 74 -10.26 12.54 5.89
CA PRO A 74 -11.37 11.95 6.62
C PRO A 74 -10.93 11.72 8.07
N LYS A 75 -11.66 12.30 9.02
CA LYS A 75 -11.43 12.14 10.47
C LYS A 75 -11.45 10.63 10.78
N LYS A 76 -10.27 10.04 11.03
CA LYS A 76 -10.21 8.68 11.54
C LYS A 76 -11.00 8.64 12.86
N PRO A 77 -11.94 7.70 13.05
CA PRO A 77 -12.53 7.50 14.35
C PRO A 77 -11.44 6.98 15.29
N SER A 78 -11.01 7.79 16.26
CA SER A 78 -10.32 7.27 17.45
C SER A 78 -11.28 6.37 18.21
N PRO A 79 -10.85 5.18 18.67
CA PRO A 79 -11.72 4.25 19.38
C PRO A 79 -11.78 4.64 20.86
N ALA A 80 -12.86 5.28 21.30
CA ALA A 80 -13.18 5.36 22.73
C ALA A 80 -14.67 5.64 22.97
N GLY A 81 -15.39 4.59 23.38
CA GLY A 81 -16.50 4.69 24.33
C GLY A 81 -17.92 4.93 23.79
N GLY A 82 -18.72 3.85 23.76
CA GLY A 82 -20.15 3.91 24.11
C GLY A 82 -21.17 4.15 22.99
N ARG A 83 -22.05 3.17 22.77
CA ARG A 83 -23.33 3.20 22.02
C ARG A 83 -24.31 4.29 22.54
N PRO A 84 -25.45 4.61 21.86
CA PRO A 84 -26.22 3.79 20.91
C PRO A 84 -26.69 4.45 19.58
N GLU A 85 -27.02 3.59 18.61
CA GLU A 85 -27.80 3.87 17.37
C GLU A 85 -29.22 4.43 17.69
N PRO A 86 -29.89 5.19 16.77
CA PRO A 86 -30.60 4.59 15.63
C PRO A 86 -30.61 5.37 14.28
N GLU A 87 -30.65 4.56 13.20
CA GLU A 87 -31.46 4.71 11.96
C GLU A 87 -31.16 5.81 10.92
N ALA A 88 -30.56 5.40 9.78
CA ALA A 88 -31.24 5.32 8.47
C ALA A 88 -30.27 4.85 7.34
N LEU A 89 -30.60 3.71 6.71
CA LEU A 89 -29.91 3.03 5.59
C LEU A 89 -30.25 3.66 4.21
N PRO A 90 -29.71 3.21 3.05
CA PRO A 90 -28.38 2.65 2.73
C PRO A 90 -27.78 3.25 1.42
N ARG A 91 -26.46 3.44 1.35
CA ARG A 91 -25.74 3.42 0.05
C ARG A 91 -24.48 2.59 0.19
N THR A 92 -24.68 1.31 -0.12
CA THR A 92 -23.75 0.31 -0.67
C THR A 92 -22.29 0.71 -0.73
N GLN A 93 -21.64 0.77 0.43
CA GLN A 93 -20.19 0.57 0.52
C GLN A 93 -20.01 -0.94 0.63
N LEU A 94 -19.62 -1.59 -0.47
CA LEU A 94 -19.04 -2.93 -0.43
C LEU A 94 -17.81 -2.86 0.48
N ARG A 95 -18.01 -3.13 1.77
CA ARG A 95 -16.94 -3.64 2.64
C ARG A 95 -16.47 -4.93 1.96
N PRO A 96 -15.17 -5.26 1.92
CA PRO A 96 -14.80 -6.65 1.68
C PRO A 96 -15.48 -7.43 2.79
N ALA A 97 -16.57 -8.11 2.44
CA ALA A 97 -17.32 -8.92 3.35
C ALA A 97 -16.37 -10.06 3.71
N THR A 98 -15.70 -9.96 4.86
CA THR A 98 -15.24 -11.18 5.51
C THR A 98 -16.51 -12.01 5.65
N PRO A 99 -16.61 -13.17 5.00
CA PRO A 99 -17.82 -13.97 5.09
C PRO A 99 -18.10 -14.24 6.58
N PRO A 100 -19.39 -14.27 6.98
CA PRO A 100 -19.72 -14.61 8.35
C PRO A 100 -19.13 -15.99 8.65
N ARG A 101 -18.44 -16.13 9.79
CA ARG A 101 -17.89 -17.43 10.23
C ARG A 101 -19.04 -18.45 10.19
N PRO A 102 -18.96 -19.49 9.35
CA PRO A 102 -19.98 -20.53 9.34
C PRO A 102 -20.03 -21.16 10.74
N ARG A 103 -21.25 -21.30 11.25
CA ARG A 103 -21.50 -21.85 12.58
C ARG A 103 -21.29 -23.38 12.52
N ALA A 104 -20.06 -23.87 12.39
CA ALA A 104 -19.81 -25.28 12.69
C ALA A 104 -19.98 -25.48 14.19
N GLY A 105 -20.85 -26.41 14.55
CA GLY A 105 -21.25 -26.70 15.93
C GLY A 105 -20.10 -27.21 16.79
N GLY A 106 -19.27 -26.31 17.30
CA GLY A 106 -18.30 -26.58 18.35
C GLY A 106 -17.01 -27.29 17.94
N LYS A 107 -16.86 -27.72 16.68
CA LYS A 107 -15.61 -28.32 16.18
C LYS A 107 -14.68 -27.24 15.61
N PRO A 108 -13.40 -27.19 16.02
CA PRO A 108 -12.44 -26.23 15.49
C PRO A 108 -12.19 -26.51 14.00
N LEU A 109 -12.04 -25.45 13.19
CA LEU A 109 -11.74 -25.56 11.75
C LEU A 109 -10.45 -26.34 11.49
N ALA A 110 -9.52 -26.32 12.46
CA ALA A 110 -8.29 -27.09 12.43
C ALA A 110 -8.52 -28.61 12.34
N GLU A 111 -9.59 -29.15 12.95
CA GLU A 111 -9.90 -30.59 12.88
C GLU A 111 -10.67 -30.94 11.59
N LEU A 112 -11.46 -29.98 11.09
CA LEU A 112 -12.18 -30.13 9.82
C LEU A 112 -11.22 -30.12 8.63
N ILE A 113 -10.20 -29.27 8.62
CA ILE A 113 -9.25 -29.18 7.51
C ILE A 113 -8.28 -30.38 7.41
N GLU A 114 -8.16 -31.18 8.49
CA GLU A 114 -7.40 -32.43 8.49
C GLU A 114 -8.21 -33.61 7.93
N THR A 115 -9.54 -33.50 7.91
CA THR A 115 -10.45 -34.60 7.54
C THR A 115 -11.25 -34.33 6.26
N LEU A 116 -11.38 -33.06 5.86
CA LEU A 116 -12.18 -32.60 4.74
C LEU A 116 -11.33 -31.83 3.73
N ASP A 117 -11.65 -32.01 2.45
CA ASP A 117 -11.04 -31.29 1.34
C ASP A 117 -11.65 -29.88 1.17
N ALA A 118 -10.94 -29.00 0.47
CA ALA A 118 -11.31 -27.62 0.21
C ALA A 118 -12.69 -27.50 -0.46
N GLN A 119 -13.05 -28.43 -1.34
CA GLN A 119 -14.39 -28.45 -1.95
C GLN A 119 -15.50 -28.69 -0.92
N GLN A 120 -15.27 -29.56 0.07
CA GLN A 120 -16.22 -29.84 1.14
C GLN A 120 -16.29 -28.67 2.12
N LEU A 121 -15.15 -28.03 2.42
CA LEU A 121 -15.10 -26.80 3.21
C LEU A 121 -15.87 -25.66 2.52
N HIS A 122 -15.71 -25.49 1.20
CA HIS A 122 -16.47 -24.52 0.41
C HIS A 122 -17.97 -24.81 0.45
N ALA A 123 -18.37 -26.09 0.35
CA ALA A 123 -19.78 -26.49 0.47
C ALA A 123 -20.37 -26.18 1.86
N LEU A 124 -19.55 -26.21 2.91
CA LEU A 124 -19.90 -25.80 4.27
C LEU A 124 -19.83 -24.27 4.50
N GLY A 125 -19.44 -23.50 3.48
CA GLY A 125 -19.29 -22.04 3.55
C GLY A 125 -17.99 -21.58 4.20
N TYR A 126 -17.04 -22.48 4.43
CA TYR A 126 -15.67 -22.12 4.81
C TYR A 126 -14.92 -21.67 3.55
N VAL A 127 -14.17 -20.57 3.67
CA VAL A 127 -13.26 -20.10 2.62
C VAL A 127 -11.89 -19.90 3.24
N ILE A 128 -10.86 -19.70 2.40
CA ILE A 128 -9.49 -19.52 2.85
C ILE A 128 -9.31 -18.40 3.90
N HIS A 129 -10.14 -17.35 3.88
CA HIS A 129 -10.15 -16.31 4.92
C HIS A 129 -10.51 -16.85 6.31
N HIS A 130 -11.44 -17.81 6.41
CA HIS A 130 -11.76 -18.48 7.67
C HIS A 130 -10.58 -19.34 8.14
N VAL A 131 -9.94 -20.05 7.21
CA VAL A 131 -8.75 -20.87 7.50
C VAL A 131 -7.63 -20.02 8.12
N LYS A 132 -7.35 -18.84 7.55
CA LYS A 132 -6.39 -17.90 8.13
C LYS A 132 -6.81 -17.35 9.48
N GLN A 133 -8.09 -17.01 9.66
CA GLN A 133 -8.58 -16.46 10.93
C GLN A 133 -8.46 -17.44 12.10
N GLU A 134 -8.51 -18.73 11.81
CA GLU A 134 -8.33 -19.81 12.79
C GLU A 134 -6.83 -20.11 13.02
N GLY A 135 -5.93 -19.38 12.36
CA GLY A 135 -4.48 -19.51 12.54
C GLY A 135 -3.87 -20.71 11.83
N ILE A 136 -4.58 -21.30 10.86
CA ILE A 136 -4.09 -22.46 10.13
C ILE A 136 -2.98 -22.02 9.16
N ASP A 137 -1.90 -22.78 9.11
CA ASP A 137 -0.78 -22.52 8.21
C ASP A 137 -1.15 -22.77 6.73
N ALA A 138 -0.55 -21.98 5.84
CA ALA A 138 -0.71 -22.13 4.39
C ALA A 138 -0.39 -23.56 3.90
N ARG A 139 0.50 -24.28 4.60
CA ARG A 139 0.85 -25.67 4.28
C ARG A 139 -0.33 -26.62 4.47
N VAL A 140 -1.06 -26.45 5.58
CA VAL A 140 -2.23 -27.27 5.92
C VAL A 140 -3.37 -26.93 4.98
N ALA A 141 -3.57 -25.63 4.70
CA ALA A 141 -4.53 -25.19 3.70
C ALA A 141 -4.22 -25.75 2.29
N ALA A 142 -2.97 -25.72 1.85
CA ALA A 142 -2.58 -26.31 0.57
C ALA A 142 -2.81 -27.84 0.53
N ARG A 143 -2.53 -28.54 1.64
CA ARG A 143 -2.78 -29.99 1.77
C ARG A 143 -4.27 -30.34 1.75
N ALA A 144 -5.11 -29.48 2.31
CA ALA A 144 -6.56 -29.62 2.21
C ALA A 144 -7.09 -29.36 0.80
N GLY A 145 -6.26 -28.97 -0.16
CA GLY A 145 -6.66 -28.79 -1.56
C GLY A 145 -7.10 -27.37 -1.91
N PHE A 146 -6.80 -26.38 -1.07
CA PHE A 146 -6.98 -24.98 -1.47
C PHE A 146 -6.02 -24.62 -2.60
N THR A 147 -6.52 -23.87 -3.58
CA THR A 147 -5.70 -23.50 -4.74
C THR A 147 -4.71 -22.40 -4.38
N LEU A 148 -3.59 -22.33 -5.11
CA LEU A 148 -2.61 -21.25 -4.92
C LEU A 148 -3.27 -19.87 -5.07
N HIS A 149 -4.19 -19.72 -6.02
CA HIS A 149 -4.90 -18.47 -6.26
C HIS A 149 -5.69 -18.00 -5.04
N GLU A 150 -6.27 -18.91 -4.26
CA GLU A 150 -6.97 -18.56 -3.02
C GLU A 150 -5.97 -18.25 -1.90
N LEU A 151 -4.93 -19.08 -1.79
CA LEU A 151 -3.87 -18.90 -0.80
C LEU A 151 -3.20 -17.52 -0.91
N VAL A 152 -2.90 -17.03 -2.11
CA VAL A 152 -2.26 -15.71 -2.30
C VAL A 152 -3.13 -14.52 -1.90
N THR A 153 -4.46 -14.69 -1.81
CA THR A 153 -5.35 -13.59 -1.38
C THR A 153 -5.29 -13.30 0.11
N VAL A 154 -4.80 -14.27 0.91
CA VAL A 154 -4.84 -14.20 2.37
C VAL A 154 -3.47 -14.41 3.02
N TYR A 155 -2.61 -15.23 2.42
CA TYR A 155 -1.28 -15.53 2.94
C TYR A 155 -0.22 -14.70 2.23
N SER A 156 0.77 -14.29 3.02
CA SER A 156 1.94 -13.59 2.48
C SER A 156 2.90 -14.54 1.76
N ALA A 157 3.72 -14.03 0.86
CA ALA A 157 4.73 -14.82 0.17
C ALA A 157 5.72 -15.52 1.13
N TYR A 158 5.96 -14.98 2.34
CA TYR A 158 6.75 -15.64 3.39
C TYR A 158 6.10 -16.94 3.88
N GLU A 159 4.78 -16.91 4.07
CA GLU A 159 4.03 -18.06 4.56
C GLU A 159 3.89 -19.13 3.49
N LEU A 160 3.74 -18.71 2.23
CA LEU A 160 3.71 -19.63 1.10
C LEU A 160 5.07 -20.28 0.86
N LYS A 161 6.16 -19.53 1.04
CA LYS A 161 7.51 -20.10 1.08
C LYS A 161 7.63 -21.17 2.16
N ASN A 162 7.15 -20.89 3.37
CA ASN A 162 7.16 -21.87 4.48
C ASN A 162 6.22 -23.06 4.22
N ALA A 163 5.16 -22.87 3.43
CA ALA A 163 4.30 -23.94 2.97
C ALA A 163 4.95 -24.85 1.91
N GLY A 164 6.07 -24.44 1.33
CA GLY A 164 6.83 -25.19 0.34
C GLY A 164 6.58 -24.74 -1.10
N PHE A 165 5.89 -23.62 -1.33
CA PHE A 165 5.73 -23.07 -2.66
C PHE A 165 7.04 -22.50 -3.19
N THR A 166 7.27 -22.72 -4.47
CA THR A 166 8.49 -22.26 -5.16
C THR A 166 8.32 -20.84 -5.69
N ILE A 167 9.44 -20.15 -5.91
CA ILE A 167 9.42 -18.81 -6.50
C ILE A 167 8.78 -18.83 -7.90
N GLY A 168 8.99 -19.90 -8.68
CA GLY A 168 8.39 -20.06 -10.02
C GLY A 168 6.86 -20.08 -10.03
N GLU A 169 6.24 -20.54 -8.95
CA GLU A 169 4.79 -20.52 -8.75
C GLU A 169 4.34 -19.15 -8.22
N LEU A 170 5.07 -18.59 -7.26
CA LEU A 170 4.73 -17.33 -6.62
C LEU A 170 4.97 -16.12 -7.54
N ARG A 171 5.91 -16.17 -8.49
CA ARG A 171 6.20 -15.06 -9.41
C ARG A 171 5.03 -14.68 -10.33
N ARG A 172 4.03 -15.56 -10.48
CA ARG A 172 2.82 -15.28 -11.26
C ARG A 172 1.78 -14.47 -10.48
N HIS A 173 1.93 -14.41 -9.16
CA HIS A 173 0.95 -13.84 -8.25
C HIS A 173 1.50 -12.70 -7.38
N PHE A 174 2.82 -12.69 -7.12
CA PHE A 174 3.50 -11.70 -6.30
C PHE A 174 4.52 -10.91 -7.09
N ASP A 175 4.67 -9.63 -6.74
CA ASP A 175 5.74 -8.81 -7.24
C ASP A 175 7.09 -9.24 -6.66
N GLY A 176 8.18 -9.04 -7.40
CA GLY A 176 9.50 -9.42 -6.91
C GLY A 176 9.94 -8.67 -5.65
N SER A 177 9.36 -7.50 -5.38
CA SER A 177 9.51 -6.77 -4.11
C SER A 177 8.89 -7.54 -2.93
N GLU A 178 7.75 -8.19 -3.14
CA GLU A 178 7.06 -8.99 -2.12
C GLU A 178 7.79 -10.32 -1.89
N LEU A 179 8.29 -10.94 -2.96
CA LEU A 179 9.16 -12.11 -2.85
C LEU A 179 10.46 -11.77 -2.11
N ARG A 180 11.04 -10.59 -2.34
CA ARG A 180 12.17 -10.12 -1.53
C ARG A 180 11.79 -9.94 -0.07
N ALA A 181 10.64 -9.33 0.21
CA ALA A 181 10.12 -9.16 1.57
C ALA A 181 9.85 -10.52 2.26
N ALA A 182 9.47 -11.54 1.49
CA ALA A 182 9.36 -12.93 1.94
C ALA A 182 10.71 -13.60 2.25
N GLY A 183 11.83 -12.91 2.03
CA GLY A 183 13.16 -13.40 2.31
C GLY A 183 13.65 -14.42 1.29
N PHE A 184 13.23 -14.32 0.01
CA PHE A 184 13.88 -15.05 -1.07
C PHE A 184 15.22 -14.41 -1.40
N ALA A 185 16.28 -15.24 -1.46
CA ALA A 185 17.61 -14.74 -1.73
C ALA A 185 17.78 -14.43 -3.22
N ALA A 186 18.69 -13.51 -3.51
CA ALA A 186 18.98 -13.09 -4.88
C ALA A 186 19.39 -14.27 -5.79
N ARG A 187 20.11 -15.25 -5.25
CA ARG A 187 20.49 -16.51 -5.93
C ARG A 187 19.28 -17.37 -6.33
N ASP A 188 18.22 -17.37 -5.52
CA ASP A 188 17.04 -18.21 -5.75
C ASP A 188 16.18 -17.54 -6.82
N MET A 189 16.08 -16.21 -6.80
CA MET A 189 15.50 -15.43 -7.89
C MET A 189 16.23 -15.65 -9.22
N ARG A 190 17.56 -15.66 -9.20
CA ARG A 190 18.37 -15.93 -10.39
C ARG A 190 18.09 -17.32 -10.98
N ARG A 191 17.90 -18.34 -10.14
CA ARG A 191 17.54 -19.71 -10.60
C ARG A 191 16.21 -19.75 -11.34
N GLU A 192 15.28 -18.87 -11.01
CA GLU A 192 13.98 -18.74 -11.67
C GLU A 192 14.00 -17.86 -12.93
N GLY A 193 15.17 -17.32 -13.28
CA GLY A 193 15.36 -16.51 -14.48
C GLY A 193 15.00 -15.04 -14.32
N PHE A 194 14.95 -14.51 -13.10
CA PHE A 194 14.83 -13.06 -12.93
C PHE A 194 16.05 -12.36 -13.50
N SER A 195 15.84 -11.23 -14.18
CA SER A 195 16.92 -10.41 -14.73
C SER A 195 17.46 -9.43 -13.70
N ILE A 196 18.72 -9.01 -13.83
CA ILE A 196 19.35 -8.06 -12.90
C ILE A 196 18.55 -6.75 -12.78
N ARG A 197 18.03 -6.22 -13.88
CA ARG A 197 17.18 -5.00 -13.85
C ARG A 197 15.91 -5.21 -13.03
N GLN A 198 15.29 -6.38 -13.10
CA GLN A 198 14.12 -6.72 -12.28
C GLN A 198 14.53 -6.78 -10.81
N MET A 199 15.66 -7.39 -10.49
CA MET A 199 16.17 -7.42 -9.11
C MET A 199 16.47 -6.02 -8.54
N GLN A 200 17.04 -5.13 -9.34
CA GLN A 200 17.21 -3.72 -8.96
C GLN A 200 15.86 -3.04 -8.71
N SER A 201 14.87 -3.29 -9.58
CA SER A 201 13.50 -2.78 -9.40
C SER A 201 12.83 -3.31 -8.14
N PHE A 202 13.15 -4.53 -7.71
CA PHE A 202 12.69 -5.12 -6.44
C PHE A 202 13.49 -4.61 -5.21
N GLY A 203 14.49 -3.76 -5.46
CA GLY A 203 15.32 -3.11 -4.46
C GLY A 203 16.48 -3.97 -3.95
N TYR A 204 16.86 -5.07 -4.61
CA TYR A 204 18.06 -5.81 -4.24
C TYR A 204 19.30 -4.93 -4.44
N ASN A 205 20.19 -4.94 -3.44
CA ASN A 205 21.45 -4.19 -3.51
C ASN A 205 22.44 -4.84 -4.49
N ASP A 206 23.34 -4.04 -5.05
CA ASP A 206 24.37 -4.51 -5.99
C ASP A 206 25.20 -5.67 -5.44
N ASN A 207 25.53 -5.64 -4.14
CA ASN A 207 26.23 -6.74 -3.49
C ASN A 207 25.41 -8.03 -3.49
N GLN A 208 24.10 -7.96 -3.22
CA GLN A 208 23.24 -9.16 -3.22
C GLN A 208 23.12 -9.76 -4.63
N ILE A 209 23.04 -8.89 -5.64
CA ILE A 209 22.99 -9.31 -7.05
C ILE A 209 24.34 -9.92 -7.48
N ARG A 210 25.48 -9.32 -7.11
CA ARG A 210 26.80 -9.92 -7.37
C ARG A 210 26.94 -11.28 -6.70
N THR A 211 26.47 -11.43 -5.46
CA THR A 211 26.47 -12.73 -4.75
C THR A 211 25.44 -13.73 -5.28
N ALA A 212 24.50 -13.30 -6.13
CA ALA A 212 23.53 -14.19 -6.76
C ALA A 212 24.15 -15.08 -7.85
N GLY A 213 25.40 -14.77 -8.26
CA GLY A 213 26.13 -15.53 -9.27
C GLY A 213 25.79 -15.16 -10.70
N TYR A 214 25.39 -13.90 -10.94
CA TYR A 214 25.32 -13.36 -12.30
C TYR A 214 26.72 -13.22 -12.89
N THR A 215 26.80 -13.46 -14.20
CA THR A 215 28.04 -13.36 -14.95
C THR A 215 28.42 -11.90 -15.18
N GLN A 216 29.71 -11.65 -15.38
CA GLN A 216 30.25 -10.32 -15.69
C GLN A 216 29.54 -9.62 -16.87
N PRO A 217 29.29 -10.27 -18.02
CA PRO A 217 28.54 -9.64 -19.12
C PRO A 217 27.12 -9.23 -18.71
N GLU A 218 26.40 -10.04 -17.93
CA GLU A 218 25.05 -9.69 -17.45
C GLU A 218 25.09 -8.46 -16.53
N LEU A 219 26.08 -8.36 -15.65
CA LEU A 219 26.28 -7.20 -14.76
C LEU A 219 26.64 -5.92 -15.54
N ILE A 220 27.41 -6.04 -16.63
CA ILE A 220 27.73 -4.93 -17.54
C ILE A 220 26.47 -4.47 -18.29
N GLU A 221 25.69 -5.41 -18.84
CA GLU A 221 24.44 -5.12 -19.56
C GLU A 221 23.40 -4.45 -18.66
N ALA A 222 23.37 -4.83 -17.38
CA ALA A 222 22.55 -4.19 -16.36
C ALA A 222 23.08 -2.82 -15.89
N GLY A 223 24.22 -2.35 -16.39
CA GLY A 223 24.82 -1.07 -16.02
C GLY A 223 25.45 -1.04 -14.62
N MET A 224 25.57 -2.19 -13.94
CA MET A 224 26.20 -2.31 -12.61
C MET A 224 27.72 -2.29 -12.64
N MET A 225 28.29 -2.54 -13.82
CA MET A 225 29.73 -2.53 -14.03
C MET A 225 29.99 -1.56 -15.17
N ARG A 226 30.59 -0.40 -14.85
CA ARG A 226 31.08 0.52 -15.87
C ARG A 226 32.06 -0.26 -16.73
N GLN A 227 31.80 -0.34 -18.04
CA GLN A 227 32.86 -0.68 -18.97
C GLN A 227 33.99 0.30 -18.68
N THR A 228 35.10 -0.18 -18.13
CA THR A 228 36.36 0.52 -18.28
C THR A 228 36.68 0.40 -19.76
N VAL A 229 36.11 1.31 -20.55
CA VAL A 229 36.59 1.56 -21.91
C VAL A 229 38.05 1.90 -21.70
N ASP A 230 38.93 0.95 -22.03
CA ASP A 230 40.35 1.12 -21.86
C ASP A 230 40.78 2.27 -22.77
N LYS A 231 40.87 3.47 -22.18
CA LYS A 231 41.29 4.70 -22.86
C LYS A 231 42.78 4.69 -23.20
N ARG A 232 43.51 3.56 -23.10
CA ARG A 232 44.91 3.45 -23.53
C ARG A 232 45.06 3.06 -25.00
N GLY A 233 43.96 2.74 -25.70
CA GLY A 233 43.95 2.49 -27.15
C GLY A 233 43.76 3.73 -28.05
N LEU A 234 43.53 4.93 -27.49
CA LEU A 234 43.22 6.15 -28.25
C LEU A 234 44.30 7.25 -28.14
N GLN A 235 45.47 6.93 -27.57
CA GLN A 235 46.63 7.84 -27.52
C GLN A 235 47.73 7.36 -28.46
N ASN A 236 47.39 7.14 -29.72
CA ASN A 236 48.34 7.14 -30.82
C ASN A 236 47.54 7.62 -32.01
N TRP A 237 47.72 8.90 -32.36
CA TRP A 237 47.75 9.51 -33.70
C TRP A 237 47.71 11.03 -33.53
#